data_AF-A0A1I6K5Y7-F1
#
_entry.id   AF-A0A1I6K5Y7-F1
#
_cell.length_a   1.000
_cell.length_b   1.000
_cell.length_c   1.000
_cell.angle_alpha   90.00
_cell.angle_beta   90.00
_cell.angle_gamma   90.00
#
_symmetry.space_group_name_H-M   'P 1'
#
loop_
_entity.id
_entity.type
_entity.pdbx_description
1 polymer ?
#
loop_
_entity_poly.entity_id
_entity_poly.type
_entity_poly.pdbx_seq_one_letter_code
_entity_poly.pdbx_strand_id
1 'polypeptide(L)'
;MESESVHARSNRTNPVLVALASARRRIALAALVDEPGPVSVGVLAKRVADDRDAASTDVTDDRREHVALVHHELPKLDATGLVEWDRDADTVAAADHPALDSPQVRRVLAAPEAEWDDVLECLAHDRRRTALSIVVDHGGAIGRRNLARRTLARERDAPTSSLSANDVDEVLASLYHVHLPKLRDAGLVVDDGLETVRYADHPDLDEESLTLDASQGAAPTALVSQ
;
A
#
# COMPACT_ATOMS: atom_id res chain seq x y z
N MET A 1 23.23 11.42 -17.28
CA MET A 1 21.81 11.81 -17.22
C MET A 1 20.89 10.59 -17.04
N GLU A 2 21.37 9.50 -16.40
CA GLU A 2 20.55 8.32 -16.08
C GLU A 2 20.39 8.13 -14.55
N SER A 3 21.30 8.70 -13.76
CA SER A 3 21.34 8.58 -12.30
C SER A 3 20.15 9.22 -11.57
N GLU A 4 19.52 10.25 -12.15
CA GLU A 4 18.40 10.98 -11.54
C GLU A 4 17.07 10.21 -11.69
N SER A 5 16.87 9.52 -12.82
CA SER A 5 15.65 8.76 -13.14
C SER A 5 15.51 7.44 -12.36
N VAL A 6 16.60 6.90 -11.82
CA VAL A 6 16.59 5.65 -11.03
C VAL A 6 16.37 5.93 -9.54
N HIS A 7 17.02 6.97 -8.99
CA HIS A 7 16.75 7.42 -7.61
C HIS A 7 15.28 7.88 -7.44
N ALA A 8 14.69 8.49 -8.47
CA ALA A 8 13.28 8.87 -8.48
C ALA A 8 12.30 7.68 -8.52
N ARG A 9 12.73 6.51 -9.05
CA ARG A 9 11.92 5.27 -9.01
C ARG A 9 11.98 4.61 -7.64
N SER A 10 13.14 4.56 -7.00
CA SER A 10 13.32 3.90 -5.70
C SER A 10 12.54 4.53 -4.54
N ASN A 11 12.09 5.77 -4.68
CA ASN A 11 11.37 6.52 -3.64
C ASN A 11 9.89 6.79 -3.99
N ARG A 12 9.36 6.11 -5.00
CA ARG A 12 7.95 6.27 -5.39
C ARG A 12 7.05 5.51 -4.40
N THR A 13 5.88 6.08 -4.15
CA THR A 13 4.82 5.41 -3.41
C THR A 13 3.81 4.83 -4.38
N ASN A 14 3.31 3.62 -4.08
CA ASN A 14 2.18 3.02 -4.77
C ASN A 14 0.88 3.69 -4.26
N PRO A 15 0.17 4.45 -5.11
CA PRO A 15 -0.98 5.24 -4.68
C PRO A 15 -2.15 4.36 -4.21
N VAL A 16 -2.34 3.17 -4.79
CA VAL A 16 -3.37 2.21 -4.34
C VAL A 16 -3.08 1.76 -2.91
N LEU A 17 -1.85 1.41 -2.58
CA LEU A 17 -1.48 1.01 -1.21
C LEU A 17 -1.63 2.18 -0.22
N VAL A 18 -1.30 3.41 -0.64
CA VAL A 18 -1.56 4.61 0.19
C VAL A 18 -3.05 4.81 0.43
N ALA A 19 -3.88 4.57 -0.58
CA ALA A 19 -5.33 4.64 -0.45
C ALA A 19 -5.86 3.54 0.49
N LEU A 20 -5.35 2.31 0.39
CA LEU A 20 -5.76 1.20 1.24
C LEU A 20 -5.20 1.25 2.66
N ALA A 21 -4.15 2.04 2.92
CA ALA A 21 -3.52 2.15 4.25
C ALA A 21 -4.40 2.77 5.34
N SER A 22 -5.63 3.21 5.07
CA SER A 22 -6.54 3.66 6.10
C SER A 22 -7.70 2.70 6.25
N ALA A 23 -7.95 2.23 7.47
CA ALA A 23 -9.11 1.41 7.80
C ALA A 23 -10.42 2.03 7.29
N ARG A 24 -10.61 3.35 7.45
CA ARG A 24 -11.81 4.05 6.96
C ARG A 24 -11.99 3.94 5.45
N ARG A 25 -10.91 4.05 4.66
CA ARG A 25 -10.96 3.89 3.21
C ARG A 25 -11.22 2.46 2.81
N ARG A 26 -10.66 1.49 3.53
CA ARG A 26 -10.95 0.07 3.32
C ARG A 26 -12.40 -0.27 3.60
N ILE A 27 -12.97 0.20 4.72
CA ILE A 27 -14.38 -0.02 5.07
C ILE A 27 -15.30 0.59 4.00
N ALA A 28 -15.03 1.85 3.60
CA ALA A 28 -15.80 2.49 2.55
C ALA A 28 -15.71 1.74 1.22
N LEU A 29 -14.51 1.28 0.83
CA LEU A 29 -14.31 0.54 -0.42
C LEU A 29 -14.91 -0.88 -0.36
N ALA A 30 -14.80 -1.57 0.78
CA ALA A 30 -15.39 -2.88 1.03
C ALA A 30 -16.93 -2.84 0.89
N ALA A 31 -17.56 -1.77 1.38
CA ALA A 31 -18.99 -1.54 1.24
C ALA A 31 -19.45 -1.21 -0.20
N LEU A 32 -18.52 -1.05 -1.16
CA LEU A 32 -18.79 -0.71 -2.56
C LEU A 32 -18.44 -1.83 -3.53
N VAL A 33 -17.41 -2.64 -3.27
CA VAL A 33 -16.87 -3.62 -4.24
C VAL A 33 -17.87 -4.72 -4.64
N ASP A 34 -18.85 -5.02 -3.80
CA ASP A 34 -19.90 -6.00 -4.10
C ASP A 34 -21.26 -5.34 -4.41
N GLU A 35 -21.31 -4.01 -4.48
CA GLU A 35 -22.52 -3.28 -4.84
C GLU A 35 -22.70 -3.24 -6.37
N PRO A 36 -23.89 -3.58 -6.89
CA PRO A 36 -24.13 -3.66 -8.33
C PRO A 36 -24.20 -2.30 -9.03
N GLY A 37 -24.09 -1.18 -8.29
CA GLY A 37 -24.15 0.16 -8.85
C GLY A 37 -23.90 1.27 -7.84
N PRO A 38 -24.05 2.54 -8.26
CA PRO A 38 -23.78 3.69 -7.41
C PRO A 38 -24.69 3.74 -6.19
N VAL A 39 -24.09 4.00 -5.02
CA VAL A 39 -24.80 4.25 -3.77
C VAL A 39 -24.68 5.71 -3.38
N SER A 40 -25.68 6.27 -2.71
CA SER A 40 -25.57 7.64 -2.19
C SER A 40 -24.51 7.73 -1.09
N VAL A 41 -23.76 8.83 -1.02
CA VAL A 41 -22.72 9.03 0.01
C VAL A 41 -23.30 9.00 1.42
N GLY A 42 -24.55 9.45 1.62
CA GLY A 42 -25.25 9.31 2.90
C GLY A 42 -25.48 7.86 3.34
N VAL A 43 -25.85 6.97 2.42
CA VAL A 43 -26.00 5.53 2.71
C VAL A 43 -24.64 4.89 3.00
N LEU A 44 -23.60 5.25 2.24
CA LEU A 44 -22.24 4.79 2.51
C LEU A 44 -21.74 5.25 3.89
N ALA A 45 -21.98 6.51 4.25
CA ALA A 45 -21.60 7.06 5.54
C ALA A 45 -22.19 6.26 6.71
N LYS A 46 -23.48 5.93 6.59
CA LYS A 46 -24.17 5.10 7.58
C LYS A 46 -23.55 3.71 7.71
N ARG A 47 -23.28 3.04 6.59
CA ARG A 47 -22.63 1.71 6.60
C ARG A 47 -21.24 1.77 7.24
N VAL A 48 -20.46 2.81 6.95
CA VAL A 48 -19.13 3.02 7.55
C VAL A 48 -19.23 3.29 9.06
N ALA A 49 -20.26 4.00 9.53
CA ALA A 49 -20.52 4.20 10.95
C ALA A 49 -20.88 2.87 11.64
N ASP A 50 -21.84 2.13 11.07
CA ASP A 50 -22.31 0.84 11.60
C ASP A 50 -21.15 -0.19 11.73
N ASP A 51 -20.24 -0.25 10.76
CA ASP A 51 -19.08 -1.16 10.78
C ASP A 51 -18.01 -0.78 11.82
N ARG A 52 -17.86 0.53 12.11
CA ARG A 52 -16.84 1.02 13.04
C ARG A 52 -17.29 0.98 14.48
N ASP A 53 -18.59 1.07 14.72
CA ASP A 53 -19.17 1.06 16.05
C ASP A 53 -20.46 0.24 16.03
N ALA A 54 -20.31 -1.08 15.94
CA ALA A 54 -21.42 -2.04 15.97
C ALA A 54 -22.32 -1.92 17.24
N ALA A 55 -21.93 -1.09 18.21
CA ALA A 55 -22.68 -0.80 19.44
C ALA A 55 -23.35 0.60 19.46
N SER A 56 -23.08 1.48 18.50
CA SER A 56 -23.61 2.84 18.46
C SER A 56 -24.72 2.99 17.40
N THR A 57 -25.81 3.65 17.78
CA THR A 57 -26.94 3.99 16.89
C THR A 57 -27.15 5.51 16.80
N ASP A 58 -26.09 6.29 17.07
CA ASP A 58 -26.15 7.74 17.15
C ASP A 58 -26.12 8.40 15.75
N VAL A 59 -27.20 9.09 15.41
CA VAL A 59 -27.37 9.87 14.16
C VAL A 59 -26.30 10.97 13.99
N THR A 60 -25.63 11.40 15.06
CA THR A 60 -24.53 12.37 14.96
C THR A 60 -23.24 11.77 14.37
N ASP A 61 -23.11 10.44 14.39
CA ASP A 61 -22.01 9.72 13.75
C ASP A 61 -22.19 9.76 12.23
N ASP A 62 -23.34 9.35 11.69
CA ASP A 62 -23.65 9.38 10.25
C ASP A 62 -23.25 10.70 9.55
N ARG A 63 -23.51 11.85 10.19
CA ARG A 63 -23.15 13.16 9.62
C ARG A 63 -21.64 13.42 9.64
N ARG A 64 -20.92 13.00 10.67
CA ARG A 64 -19.45 13.13 10.75
C ARG A 64 -18.79 12.24 9.70
N GLU A 65 -19.25 11.01 9.57
CA GLU A 65 -18.79 10.03 8.60
C GLU A 65 -19.00 10.55 7.17
N HIS A 66 -20.18 11.14 6.90
CA HIS A 66 -20.45 11.76 5.60
C HIS A 66 -19.46 12.90 5.30
N VAL A 67 -19.20 13.79 6.26
CA VAL A 67 -18.21 14.88 6.09
C VAL A 67 -16.81 14.32 5.84
N ALA A 68 -16.40 13.27 6.57
CA ALA A 68 -15.11 12.62 6.37
C ALA A 68 -14.99 11.98 4.98
N LEU A 69 -16.04 11.28 4.52
CA LEU A 69 -16.09 10.69 3.19
C LEU A 69 -15.91 11.75 2.11
N VAL A 70 -16.72 12.82 2.13
CA VAL A 70 -16.71 13.88 1.11
C VAL A 70 -15.39 14.64 1.07
N HIS A 71 -14.79 14.94 2.22
CA HIS A 71 -13.63 15.82 2.28
C HIS A 71 -12.27 15.10 2.31
N HIS A 72 -12.22 13.83 2.72
CA HIS A 72 -10.96 13.13 2.94
C HIS A 72 -10.87 11.79 2.22
N GLU A 73 -11.88 10.93 2.36
CA GLU A 73 -11.74 9.54 1.91
C GLU A 73 -12.06 9.39 0.42
N LEU A 74 -13.21 9.90 -0.03
CA LEU A 74 -13.61 9.82 -1.45
C LEU A 74 -12.64 10.56 -2.37
N PRO A 75 -12.17 11.79 -2.08
CA PRO A 75 -11.15 12.44 -2.93
C PRO A 75 -9.88 11.61 -3.11
N LYS A 76 -9.45 10.88 -2.07
CA LYS A 76 -8.24 10.04 -2.15
C LYS A 76 -8.48 8.75 -2.92
N LEU A 77 -9.63 8.10 -2.71
CA LEU A 77 -10.01 6.90 -3.43
C LEU A 77 -10.24 7.19 -4.93
N ASP A 78 -10.93 8.29 -5.23
CA ASP A 78 -11.22 8.77 -6.59
C ASP A 78 -9.93 9.14 -7.34
N ALA A 79 -8.98 9.81 -6.67
CA ALA A 79 -7.67 10.12 -7.25
C ALA A 79 -6.85 8.88 -7.65
N THR A 80 -7.15 7.72 -7.06
CA THR A 80 -6.54 6.44 -7.44
C THR A 80 -7.33 5.65 -8.47
N GLY A 81 -8.53 6.12 -8.83
CA GLY A 81 -9.46 5.40 -9.71
C GLY A 81 -9.99 4.11 -9.09
N LEU A 82 -10.01 3.98 -7.76
CA LEU A 82 -10.62 2.83 -7.07
C LEU A 82 -12.13 2.99 -6.90
N VAL A 83 -12.60 4.24 -6.94
CA VAL A 83 -14.02 4.59 -6.93
C VAL A 83 -14.29 5.61 -8.01
N GLU A 84 -15.53 5.65 -8.47
CA GLU A 84 -16.08 6.72 -9.29
C GLU A 84 -17.02 7.54 -8.40
N TRP A 85 -16.66 8.79 -8.13
CA TRP A 85 -17.45 9.66 -7.27
C TRP A 85 -18.09 10.82 -8.05
N ASP A 86 -19.42 10.79 -8.15
CA ASP A 86 -20.21 11.90 -8.67
C ASP A 86 -20.59 12.85 -7.54
N ARG A 87 -19.92 14.01 -7.50
CA ARG A 87 -20.17 15.05 -6.49
C ARG A 87 -21.49 15.77 -6.68
N ASP A 88 -21.98 15.86 -7.92
CA ASP A 88 -23.21 16.58 -8.23
C ASP A 88 -24.43 15.72 -7.90
N ALA A 89 -24.35 14.41 -8.16
CA ALA A 89 -25.38 13.44 -7.78
C ALA A 89 -25.26 12.93 -6.33
N ASP A 90 -24.15 13.23 -5.63
CA ASP A 90 -23.79 12.69 -4.31
C ASP A 90 -23.83 11.15 -4.26
N THR A 91 -23.29 10.52 -5.30
CA THR A 91 -23.22 9.06 -5.43
C THR A 91 -21.81 8.57 -5.69
N VAL A 92 -21.52 7.36 -5.25
CA VAL A 92 -20.22 6.72 -5.44
C VAL A 92 -20.39 5.23 -5.77
N ALA A 93 -19.55 4.72 -6.64
CA ALA A 93 -19.44 3.29 -6.97
C ALA A 93 -17.98 2.83 -6.91
N ALA A 94 -17.74 1.53 -6.72
CA ALA A 94 -16.43 0.96 -7.02
C ALA A 94 -16.16 1.09 -8.53
N ALA A 95 -14.93 1.50 -8.88
CA ALA A 95 -14.52 1.61 -10.27
C ALA A 95 -14.08 0.24 -10.83
N ASP A 96 -14.02 0.10 -12.16
CA ASP A 96 -13.41 -1.06 -12.82
C ASP A 96 -11.88 -0.94 -12.80
N HIS A 97 -11.27 -1.21 -11.64
CA HIS A 97 -9.83 -1.07 -11.43
C HIS A 97 -9.18 -2.45 -11.16
N PRO A 98 -8.13 -2.86 -11.91
CA PRO A 98 -7.52 -4.20 -11.78
C PRO A 98 -7.05 -4.57 -10.36
N ALA A 99 -6.61 -3.57 -9.58
CA ALA A 99 -6.23 -3.80 -8.19
C ALA A 99 -7.40 -4.31 -7.32
N LEU A 100 -8.66 -4.03 -7.65
CA LEU A 100 -9.80 -4.56 -6.91
C LEU A 100 -10.01 -6.06 -7.18
N ASP A 101 -9.50 -6.59 -8.28
CA ASP A 101 -9.55 -8.03 -8.58
C ASP A 101 -8.36 -8.81 -8.04
N SER A 102 -7.34 -8.11 -7.53
CA SER A 102 -6.20 -8.75 -6.86
C SER A 102 -6.70 -9.54 -5.63
N PRO A 103 -6.36 -10.84 -5.51
CA PRO A 103 -6.69 -11.64 -4.34
C PRO A 103 -6.18 -11.03 -3.03
N GLN A 104 -5.02 -10.37 -3.08
CA GLN A 104 -4.43 -9.69 -1.93
C GLN A 104 -5.26 -8.50 -1.47
N VAL A 105 -5.71 -7.65 -2.41
CA VAL A 105 -6.61 -6.53 -2.10
C VAL A 105 -7.96 -7.03 -1.62
N ARG A 106 -8.52 -8.08 -2.24
CA ARG A 106 -9.76 -8.72 -1.77
C ARG A 106 -9.63 -9.24 -0.35
N ARG A 107 -8.49 -9.84 0.03
CA ARG A 107 -8.23 -10.28 1.41
C ARG A 107 -8.23 -9.11 2.40
N VAL A 108 -7.55 -8.02 2.05
CA VAL A 108 -7.50 -6.80 2.85
C VAL A 108 -8.89 -6.15 3.00
N LEU A 109 -9.71 -6.18 1.95
CA LEU A 109 -11.09 -5.65 1.98
C LEU A 109 -12.10 -6.59 2.64
N ALA A 110 -11.78 -7.88 2.81
CA ALA A 110 -12.62 -8.84 3.52
C ALA A 110 -12.50 -8.71 5.05
N ALA A 111 -11.45 -8.05 5.55
CA ALA A 111 -11.26 -7.71 6.96
C ALA A 111 -10.76 -6.26 7.08
N PRO A 112 -11.58 -5.27 6.67
CA PRO A 112 -11.12 -3.89 6.51
C PRO A 112 -10.73 -3.22 7.84
N GLU A 113 -11.26 -3.70 8.96
CA GLU A 113 -10.99 -3.25 10.33
C GLU A 113 -9.70 -3.81 10.94
N ALA A 114 -9.11 -4.85 10.35
CA ALA A 114 -7.84 -5.41 10.82
C ALA A 114 -6.69 -4.38 10.72
N GLU A 115 -5.65 -4.57 11.53
CA GLU A 115 -4.52 -3.65 11.69
C GLU A 115 -3.56 -3.66 10.49
N TRP A 116 -4.07 -3.24 9.34
CA TRP A 116 -3.33 -3.15 8.08
C TRP A 116 -2.68 -1.78 7.84
N ASP A 117 -3.03 -0.76 8.63
CA ASP A 117 -2.69 0.63 8.34
C ASP A 117 -1.16 0.82 8.22
N ASP A 118 -0.40 0.42 9.24
CA ASP A 118 1.05 0.53 9.27
C ASP A 118 1.73 -0.38 8.24
N VAL A 119 1.19 -1.59 8.04
CA VAL A 119 1.69 -2.55 7.06
C VAL A 119 1.55 -2.00 5.64
N LEU A 120 0.36 -1.53 5.26
CA LEU A 120 0.08 -0.99 3.93
C LEU A 120 0.80 0.34 3.70
N GLU A 121 0.93 1.20 4.72
CA GLU A 121 1.78 2.39 4.63
C GLU A 121 3.25 2.01 4.41
N CYS A 122 3.73 0.96 5.08
CA CYS A 122 5.07 0.44 4.84
C CYS A 122 5.22 -0.08 3.41
N LEU A 123 4.31 -0.92 2.96
CA LEU A 123 4.33 -1.50 1.62
C LEU A 123 4.06 -0.46 0.53
N ALA A 124 3.46 0.69 0.82
CA ALA A 124 3.30 1.74 -0.17
C ALA A 124 4.64 2.20 -0.76
N HIS A 125 5.76 2.08 -0.05
CA HIS A 125 7.05 2.57 -0.51
C HIS A 125 7.87 1.52 -1.25
N ASP A 126 8.33 1.85 -2.46
CA ASP A 126 9.00 0.92 -3.38
C ASP A 126 10.24 0.26 -2.77
N ARG A 127 11.21 1.06 -2.27
CA ARG A 127 12.39 0.52 -1.58
C ARG A 127 12.07 -0.37 -0.38
N ARG A 128 11.00 -0.09 0.39
CA ARG A 128 10.59 -0.95 1.53
C ARG A 128 10.08 -2.29 1.02
N ARG A 129 9.23 -2.30 -0.02
CA ARG A 129 8.79 -3.55 -0.66
C ARG A 129 9.95 -4.34 -1.22
N THR A 130 10.87 -3.67 -1.92
CA THR A 130 12.05 -4.32 -2.51
C THR A 130 12.94 -4.95 -1.43
N ALA A 131 13.24 -4.20 -0.36
CA ALA A 131 14.02 -4.73 0.76
C ALA A 131 13.31 -5.90 1.44
N LEU A 132 12.00 -5.78 1.70
CA LEU A 132 11.21 -6.85 2.33
C LEU A 132 11.19 -8.12 1.46
N SER A 133 10.91 -8.02 0.17
CA SER A 133 10.96 -9.15 -0.77
C SER A 133 12.33 -9.84 -0.75
N ILE A 134 13.43 -9.08 -0.69
CA ILE A 134 14.78 -9.65 -0.60
C ILE A 134 15.00 -10.41 0.71
N VAL A 135 14.46 -9.92 1.83
CA VAL A 135 14.56 -10.58 3.14
C VAL A 135 13.74 -11.88 3.14
N VAL A 136 12.52 -11.83 2.60
CA VAL A 136 11.60 -12.99 2.49
C VAL A 136 12.21 -14.07 1.60
N ASP A 137 12.63 -13.70 0.39
CA ASP A 137 13.29 -14.60 -0.58
C ASP A 137 14.57 -15.23 -0.01
N HIS A 138 15.21 -14.60 0.99
CA HIS A 138 16.40 -15.14 1.61
C HIS A 138 16.09 -16.29 2.58
N GLY A 139 14.88 -16.35 3.14
CA GLY A 139 14.44 -17.40 4.06
C GLY A 139 15.16 -17.42 5.42
N GLY A 140 15.85 -16.33 5.78
CA GLY A 140 16.67 -16.25 6.98
C GLY A 140 17.25 -14.86 7.25
N ALA A 141 18.18 -14.78 8.19
CA ALA A 141 18.84 -13.53 8.55
C ALA A 141 19.82 -13.07 7.45
N ILE A 142 19.57 -11.90 6.85
CA ILE A 142 20.44 -11.27 5.84
C ILE A 142 21.23 -10.11 6.44
N GLY A 143 22.54 -10.05 6.17
CA GLY A 143 23.37 -8.93 6.58
C GLY A 143 22.96 -7.62 5.89
N ARG A 144 22.87 -6.51 6.64
CA ARG A 144 22.38 -5.20 6.15
C ARG A 144 23.12 -4.69 4.92
N ARG A 145 24.45 -4.85 4.85
CA ARG A 145 25.25 -4.47 3.66
C ARG A 145 24.89 -5.31 2.43
N ASN A 146 24.61 -6.60 2.62
CA ASN A 146 24.16 -7.47 1.54
C ASN A 146 22.74 -7.11 1.09
N LEU A 147 21.84 -6.82 2.05
CA LEU A 147 20.50 -6.31 1.76
C LEU A 147 20.56 -5.01 0.96
N ALA A 148 21.40 -4.04 1.36
CA ALA A 148 21.60 -2.78 0.64
C ALA A 148 22.08 -3.01 -0.81
N ARG A 149 23.07 -3.88 -1.00
CA ARG A 149 23.60 -4.24 -2.32
C ARG A 149 22.52 -4.89 -3.21
N ARG A 150 21.75 -5.85 -2.69
CA ARG A 150 20.68 -6.52 -3.44
C ARG A 150 19.52 -5.56 -3.74
N THR A 151 19.20 -4.66 -2.82
CA THR A 151 18.16 -3.64 -2.99
C THR A 151 18.56 -2.69 -4.12
N LEU A 152 19.79 -2.15 -4.08
CA LEU A 152 20.32 -1.28 -5.12
C LEU A 152 20.39 -1.96 -6.48
N ALA A 153 20.81 -3.24 -6.52
CA ALA A 153 20.84 -4.04 -7.74
C ALA A 153 19.45 -4.15 -8.37
N ARG A 154 18.43 -4.45 -7.56
CA ARG A 154 17.04 -4.60 -8.04
C ARG A 154 16.43 -3.27 -8.49
N GLU A 155 16.71 -2.18 -7.79
CA GLU A 155 16.24 -0.84 -8.16
C GLU A 155 16.86 -0.32 -9.46
N ARG A 156 18.13 -0.66 -9.71
CA ARG A 156 18.86 -0.27 -10.93
C ARG A 156 18.71 -1.27 -12.07
N ASP A 157 18.01 -2.37 -11.85
CA ASP A 157 17.98 -3.52 -12.77
C ASP A 157 19.39 -3.90 -13.26
N ALA A 158 20.32 -4.00 -12.31
CA ALA A 158 21.75 -4.14 -12.56
C ALA A 158 22.37 -5.28 -11.74
N PRO A 159 23.41 -5.96 -12.25
CA PRO A 159 24.08 -7.01 -11.49
C PRO A 159 24.84 -6.41 -10.30
N THR A 160 24.85 -7.14 -9.17
CA THR A 160 25.49 -6.70 -7.92
C THR A 160 27.00 -6.42 -8.02
N SER A 161 27.65 -7.01 -9.04
CA SER A 161 29.07 -6.82 -9.36
C SER A 161 29.38 -5.48 -10.04
N SER A 162 28.38 -4.82 -10.64
CA SER A 162 28.53 -3.53 -11.31
C SER A 162 28.38 -2.32 -10.37
N LEU A 163 28.00 -2.56 -9.11
CA LEU A 163 27.67 -1.52 -8.15
C LEU A 163 28.90 -0.98 -7.43
N SER A 164 29.03 0.35 -7.36
CA SER A 164 30.09 1.00 -6.61
C SER A 164 29.89 0.82 -5.09
N ALA A 165 30.98 0.85 -4.32
CA ALA A 165 30.90 0.79 -2.86
C ALA A 165 30.13 1.98 -2.27
N ASN A 166 30.35 3.18 -2.81
CA ASN A 166 29.71 4.41 -2.35
C ASN A 166 28.18 4.37 -2.54
N ASP A 167 27.69 3.89 -3.69
CA ASP A 167 26.24 3.76 -3.91
C ASP A 167 25.61 2.76 -2.93
N VAL A 168 26.31 1.67 -2.63
CA VAL A 168 25.84 0.66 -1.66
C VAL A 168 25.81 1.26 -0.25
N ASP A 169 26.80 2.09 0.11
CA ASP A 169 26.87 2.76 1.41
C ASP A 169 25.74 3.78 1.59
N GLU A 170 25.37 4.50 0.52
CA GLU A 170 24.22 5.41 0.53
C GLU A 170 22.91 4.66 0.77
N VAL A 171 22.67 3.57 0.04
CA VAL A 171 21.48 2.73 0.27
C VAL A 171 21.50 2.09 1.65
N LEU A 172 22.65 1.66 2.14
CA LEU A 172 22.80 1.10 3.48
C LEU A 172 22.39 2.11 4.55
N ALA A 173 22.86 3.36 4.44
CA ALA A 173 22.47 4.45 5.34
C ALA A 173 20.97 4.71 5.28
N SER A 174 20.37 4.77 4.09
CA SER A 174 18.92 4.93 3.91
C SER A 174 18.13 3.78 4.54
N LEU A 175 18.55 2.53 4.32
CA LEU A 175 17.91 1.36 4.90
C LEU A 175 17.97 1.41 6.43
N TYR A 176 19.14 1.72 7.00
CA TYR A 176 19.34 1.76 8.44
C TYR A 176 18.54 2.87 9.13
N HIS A 177 18.57 4.09 8.59
CA HIS A 177 17.96 5.25 9.26
C HIS A 177 16.49 5.46 8.94
N VAL A 178 15.97 4.92 7.82
CA VAL A 178 14.62 5.24 7.34
C VAL A 178 13.76 4.00 7.13
N HIS A 179 14.25 3.00 6.41
CA HIS A 179 13.37 1.93 5.92
C HIS A 179 13.22 0.76 6.90
N LEU A 180 14.32 0.29 7.49
CA LEU A 180 14.29 -0.80 8.47
C LEU A 180 13.56 -0.45 9.76
N PRO A 181 13.69 0.78 10.32
CA PRO A 181 12.88 1.17 11.48
C PRO A 181 11.38 1.07 11.19
N LYS A 182 10.92 1.62 10.05
CA LYS A 182 9.50 1.55 9.66
C LYS A 182 9.01 0.12 9.44
N LEU A 183 9.81 -0.70 8.77
CA LEU A 183 9.48 -2.13 8.57
C LEU A 183 9.40 -2.89 9.91
N ARG A 184 10.24 -2.54 10.88
CA ARG A 184 10.19 -3.11 12.24
C ARG A 184 8.95 -2.65 12.98
N ASP A 185 8.65 -1.35 12.93
CA ASP A 185 7.51 -0.76 13.63
C ASP A 185 6.19 -1.38 13.14
N ALA A 186 6.10 -1.68 11.83
CA ALA A 186 4.98 -2.43 11.24
C ALA A 186 5.05 -3.95 11.45
N GLY A 187 5.98 -4.47 12.25
CA GLY A 187 6.09 -5.90 12.57
C GLY A 187 6.51 -6.79 11.39
N LEU A 188 7.07 -6.24 10.31
CA LEU A 188 7.42 -6.99 9.09
C LEU A 188 8.82 -7.60 9.16
N VAL A 189 9.73 -6.99 9.92
CA VAL A 189 11.10 -7.48 10.08
C VAL A 189 11.55 -7.41 11.53
N VAL A 190 12.47 -8.32 11.89
CA VAL A 190 13.23 -8.26 13.13
C VAL A 190 14.69 -8.02 12.78
N ASP A 191 15.35 -7.13 13.53
CA ASP A 191 16.83 -7.07 13.52
C ASP A 191 17.38 -7.50 14.87
N ASP A 192 18.58 -8.06 14.84
CA ASP A 192 19.33 -8.53 16.01
C ASP A 192 20.15 -7.42 16.68
N GLY A 193 19.86 -6.15 16.36
CA GLY A 193 20.50 -4.99 16.94
C GLY A 193 21.80 -4.54 16.28
N LEU A 194 22.51 -5.36 15.49
CA LEU A 194 23.82 -4.95 14.96
C LEU A 194 24.05 -5.20 13.47
N GLU A 195 23.69 -6.34 12.89
CA GLU A 195 24.15 -6.63 11.52
C GLU A 195 23.15 -7.31 10.61
N THR A 196 22.15 -8.01 11.14
CA THR A 196 21.24 -8.81 10.30
C THR A 196 19.78 -8.42 10.45
N VAL A 197 19.02 -8.68 9.39
CA VAL A 197 17.57 -8.47 9.30
C VAL A 197 16.94 -9.78 8.87
N ARG A 198 15.84 -10.18 9.49
CA ARG A 198 15.05 -11.35 9.09
C ARG A 198 13.58 -11.00 9.00
N TYR A 199 12.83 -11.79 8.24
CA TYR A 199 11.38 -11.69 8.22
C TYR A 199 10.82 -12.04 9.60
N ALA A 200 9.76 -11.34 9.99
CA ALA A 200 9.12 -11.49 11.29
C ALA A 200 8.05 -12.57 11.33
N ASP A 201 7.80 -13.27 10.21
CA ASP A 201 6.71 -14.24 10.05
C ASP A 201 5.35 -13.59 10.36
N HIS A 202 5.06 -12.46 9.69
CA HIS A 202 3.84 -11.68 9.95
C HIS A 202 2.59 -12.55 9.66
N PRO A 203 1.69 -12.73 10.65
CA PRO A 203 0.64 -13.75 10.60
C PRO A 203 -0.34 -13.57 9.44
N ASP A 204 -0.55 -12.33 9.02
CA ASP A 204 -1.50 -12.00 7.94
C ASP A 204 -0.86 -11.94 6.54
N LEU A 205 0.47 -12.08 6.44
CA LEU A 205 1.20 -12.10 5.18
C LEU A 205 1.77 -13.50 4.94
N ASP A 206 1.03 -14.33 4.21
CA ASP A 206 1.57 -15.56 3.64
C ASP A 206 2.62 -15.25 2.55
N GLU A 207 3.49 -16.21 2.21
CA GLU A 207 4.57 -16.02 1.22
C GLU A 207 4.03 -15.57 -0.16
N GLU A 208 2.79 -15.92 -0.49
CA GLU A 208 2.09 -15.57 -1.74
C GLU A 208 1.54 -14.13 -1.74
N SER A 209 1.34 -13.51 -0.57
CA SER A 209 0.89 -12.12 -0.43
C SER A 209 2.00 -11.10 -0.64
N LEU A 210 3.26 -11.51 -0.45
CA LEU A 210 4.42 -10.62 -0.49
C LEU A 210 4.91 -10.37 -1.92
N THR A 211 4.51 -11.19 -2.88
CA THR A 211 4.57 -10.88 -4.31
C THR A 211 3.45 -9.90 -4.67
N LEU A 212 3.51 -8.70 -4.11
CA LEU A 212 2.76 -7.56 -4.65
C LEU A 212 3.36 -7.26 -6.03
N ASP A 213 2.85 -7.93 -7.07
CA ASP A 213 3.03 -7.54 -8.45
C ASP A 213 2.30 -6.20 -8.69
N ALA A 214 2.90 -5.13 -8.18
CA ALA A 214 2.55 -3.75 -8.51
C ALA A 214 2.87 -3.41 -9.99
N SER A 215 3.31 -4.39 -10.77
CA SER A 215 3.56 -4.28 -12.21
C SER A 215 2.26 -4.18 -13.05
N GLN A 216 1.07 -4.34 -12.46
CA GLN A 216 -0.22 -4.11 -13.14
C GLN A 216 -0.94 -2.81 -12.73
N GLY A 217 -0.19 -1.80 -12.29
CA GLY A 217 -0.70 -0.43 -12.06
C GLY A 217 -0.50 0.51 -13.26
N ALA A 218 -0.45 0.01 -14.49
CA ALA A 218 -0.48 0.87 -15.67
C ALA A 218 -1.94 1.17 -16.02
N ALA A 219 -2.39 2.40 -15.77
CA ALA A 219 -3.65 2.90 -16.30
C ALA A 219 -3.76 2.59 -17.80
N PRO A 220 -4.94 2.20 -18.32
CA PRO A 220 -5.13 2.09 -19.76
C PRO A 220 -4.79 3.45 -20.36
N THR A 221 -3.73 3.49 -21.18
CA THR A 221 -3.43 4.66 -22.01
C THR A 221 -4.61 4.80 -22.95
N ALA A 222 -5.46 5.79 -22.70
CA ALA A 222 -6.53 6.16 -23.61
C ALA A 222 -5.89 6.47 -24.98
N LEU A 223 -6.08 5.55 -25.92
CA LEU A 223 -5.79 5.76 -27.33
C LEU A 223 -6.72 6.87 -27.82
N VAL A 224 -6.16 8.07 -27.96
CA VAL A 224 -6.78 9.13 -28.75
C VAL A 224 -6.72 8.69 -30.21
N SER A 225 -7.84 8.22 -30.73
CA SER A 225 -8.03 8.05 -32.17
C SER A 225 -8.18 9.42 -32.84
N GLN A 226 -7.33 9.67 -33.82
CA GLN A 226 -7.51 10.72 -34.84
C GLN A 226 -8.54 10.27 -35.89
#